data_AF-A0A3P7PH81-F1
#
_entry.id   AF-A0A3P7PH81-F1
#
_cell.length_a   1.000
_cell.length_b   1.000
_cell.length_c   1.000
_cell.angle_alpha   90.00
_cell.angle_beta   90.00
_cell.angle_gamma   90.00
#
_symmetry.space_group_name_H-M   'P 1'
#
loop_
_entity.id
_entity.type
_entity.pdbx_description
1 polymer ?
#
loop_
_entity_poly.entity_id
_entity_poly.type
_entity_poly.pdbx_seq_one_letter_code
_entity_poly.pdbx_strand_id
1 'polypeptide(L)'
;MPIKSSHRLNGYSSRECDNEETVSCKEEEEDEEEEEEEDDEEDDEDDVSEREYFEKLHNLTNQLRQLNEGVHPELCKASKRAENWLSDQRLRIQILHEHKIDEVHCQYEREIKVCEQDCATEKRRIREYLMSLCEDLKKRLEHDKKSIELTPTGGTLSDRPSSDLLFFLLT
;
A
#
# COMPACT_ATOMS: atom_id res chain seq x y z
N MET A 1 4.12 -6.88 -12.52
CA MET A 1 3.34 -7.84 -11.70
C MET A 1 2.55 -7.05 -10.66
N PRO A 2 1.21 -7.16 -10.56
CA PRO A 2 0.46 -6.43 -9.54
C PRO A 2 0.25 -7.31 -8.30
N ILE A 3 0.69 -6.82 -7.13
CA ILE A 3 0.38 -7.43 -5.83
C ILE A 3 -0.98 -6.87 -5.40
N LYS A 4 -2.01 -7.73 -5.39
CA LYS A 4 -3.33 -7.41 -4.83
C LYS A 4 -3.23 -7.49 -3.31
N SER A 5 -3.37 -6.35 -2.62
CA SER A 5 -3.57 -6.31 -1.17
C SER A 5 -4.99 -6.80 -0.85
N SER A 6 -5.08 -7.95 -0.17
CA SER A 6 -6.33 -8.49 0.34
C SER A 6 -6.42 -8.19 1.83
N HIS A 7 -7.13 -7.13 2.18
CA HIS A 7 -7.62 -6.93 3.54
C HIS A 7 -8.93 -7.71 3.69
N ARG A 8 -8.91 -8.79 4.47
CA ARG A 8 -10.13 -9.31 5.12
C ARG A 8 -9.97 -9.23 6.63
N LEU A 9 -10.93 -8.52 7.19
CA LEU A 9 -11.18 -8.24 8.59
C LEU A 9 -11.40 -9.56 9.34
N ASN A 10 -10.72 -9.73 10.48
CA ASN A 10 -11.00 -10.84 11.39
C ASN A 10 -12.11 -10.40 12.34
N GLY A 11 -13.30 -10.99 12.17
CA GLY A 11 -14.50 -10.72 12.94
C GLY A 11 -14.38 -11.26 14.36
N TYR A 12 -14.90 -10.47 15.31
CA TYR A 12 -15.24 -10.92 16.65
C TYR A 12 -16.27 -12.04 16.56
N SER A 13 -15.93 -13.24 17.03
CA SER A 13 -16.88 -14.33 17.23
C SER A 13 -17.58 -14.13 18.57
N SER A 14 -18.87 -13.81 18.51
CA SER A 14 -19.78 -13.82 19.66
C SER A 14 -19.77 -15.19 20.34
N ARG A 15 -19.77 -15.18 21.68
CA ARG A 15 -20.14 -16.34 22.50
C ARG A 15 -21.66 -16.45 22.46
N GLU A 16 -22.16 -17.55 21.91
CA GLU A 16 -23.54 -17.97 22.09
C GLU A 16 -23.58 -18.82 23.36
N CYS A 17 -24.44 -18.44 24.31
CA CYS A 17 -24.76 -19.21 25.51
C CYS A 17 -26.09 -19.91 25.22
N ASP A 18 -26.04 -21.22 24.97
CA ASP A 18 -27.24 -22.04 24.85
C ASP A 18 -27.79 -22.34 26.25
N ASN A 19 -28.97 -21.78 26.53
CA ASN A 19 -29.79 -22.09 27.70
C ASN A 19 -31.03 -22.82 27.19
N GLU A 20 -30.99 -24.15 27.14
CA GLU A 20 -32.17 -24.96 26.84
C GLU A 20 -32.75 -25.53 28.12
N GLU A 21 -33.89 -24.94 28.47
CA GLU A 21 -34.83 -25.30 29.51
C GLU A 21 -35.59 -26.56 29.06
N THR A 22 -35.41 -27.68 29.77
CA THR A 22 -36.23 -28.88 29.60
C THR A 22 -37.13 -29.07 30.81
N VAL A 23 -38.36 -28.59 30.69
CA VAL A 23 -39.49 -28.97 31.55
C VAL A 23 -39.91 -30.39 31.22
N SER A 24 -39.89 -31.29 32.21
CA SER A 24 -40.50 -32.61 32.12
C SER A 24 -41.43 -32.82 33.32
N CYS A 25 -42.73 -32.85 33.04
CA CYS A 25 -43.78 -33.22 33.98
C CYS A 25 -43.86 -34.74 34.08
N LYS A 26 -43.92 -35.27 35.31
CA LYS A 26 -44.50 -36.58 35.62
C LYS A 26 -45.33 -36.50 36.90
N GLU A 27 -46.46 -37.19 36.81
CA GLU A 27 -47.62 -37.20 37.71
C GLU A 27 -47.43 -38.17 38.90
N GLU A 28 -48.03 -37.76 40.03
CA GLU A 28 -48.81 -38.48 41.07
C GLU A 28 -48.33 -39.82 41.66
N GLU A 29 -48.28 -39.91 43.00
CA GLU A 29 -49.28 -40.57 43.88
C GLU A 29 -48.75 -40.73 45.34
N GLU A 30 -49.62 -40.36 46.28
CA GLU A 30 -49.92 -40.86 47.66
C GLU A 30 -48.88 -41.09 48.80
N ASP A 31 -49.31 -40.57 49.96
CA ASP A 31 -49.17 -41.00 51.37
C ASP A 31 -47.81 -41.00 52.08
N GLU A 32 -47.66 -40.10 53.08
CA GLU A 32 -47.65 -40.40 54.52
C GLU A 32 -47.33 -39.10 55.29
N GLU A 33 -48.23 -38.65 56.18
CA GLU A 33 -47.97 -37.57 57.12
C GLU A 33 -47.02 -38.08 58.21
N GLU A 34 -45.73 -37.74 58.08
CA GLU A 34 -44.81 -37.70 59.22
C GLU A 34 -44.55 -36.24 59.57
N GLU A 35 -44.97 -35.83 60.77
CA GLU A 35 -44.53 -34.60 61.42
C GLU A 35 -43.02 -34.72 61.68
N GLU A 36 -42.21 -34.31 60.69
CA GLU A 36 -40.79 -34.04 60.93
C GLU A 36 -40.70 -32.74 61.73
N GLU A 37 -40.08 -32.85 62.91
CA GLU A 37 -39.67 -31.72 63.73
C GLU A 37 -38.90 -30.72 62.84
N GLU A 38 -39.37 -29.48 62.77
CA GLU A 38 -38.66 -28.38 62.11
C GLU A 38 -37.26 -28.27 62.74
N ASP A 39 -36.27 -28.82 62.04
CA ASP A 39 -34.86 -28.58 62.34
C ASP A 39 -34.61 -27.08 62.19
N ASP A 40 -34.26 -26.42 63.30
CA ASP A 40 -33.77 -25.03 63.45
C ASP A 40 -32.52 -24.72 62.56
N GLU A 41 -32.18 -25.55 61.56
CA GLU A 41 -31.03 -25.38 60.66
C GLU A 41 -31.38 -24.66 59.34
N GLU A 42 -32.66 -24.56 58.92
CA GLU A 42 -33.03 -23.80 57.69
C GLU A 42 -32.79 -22.28 57.85
N ASP A 43 -33.03 -21.72 59.05
CA ASP A 43 -32.87 -20.27 59.31
C ASP A 43 -31.39 -19.84 59.26
N ASP A 44 -30.47 -20.75 59.62
CA ASP A 44 -29.02 -20.51 59.57
C ASP A 44 -28.45 -20.60 58.13
N GLU A 45 -28.97 -21.49 57.27
CA GLU A 45 -28.56 -21.56 55.84
C GLU A 45 -29.06 -20.32 55.05
N ASP A 46 -30.28 -19.85 55.33
CA ASP A 46 -30.87 -18.68 54.68
C ASP A 46 -30.15 -17.37 55.05
N ASP A 47 -29.73 -17.19 56.31
CA ASP A 47 -28.95 -16.01 56.75
C ASP A 47 -27.53 -16.01 56.12
N VAL A 48 -26.89 -17.18 55.98
CA VAL A 48 -25.59 -17.28 55.29
C VAL A 48 -25.74 -16.91 53.81
N SER A 49 -26.78 -17.42 53.14
CA SER A 49 -27.13 -17.08 51.76
C SER A 49 -27.40 -15.58 51.59
N GLU A 50 -28.18 -14.97 52.49
CA GLU A 50 -28.52 -13.55 52.45
C GLU A 50 -27.27 -12.66 52.61
N ARG A 51 -26.36 -13.01 53.53
CA ARG A 51 -25.09 -12.29 53.70
C ARG A 51 -24.22 -12.34 52.45
N GLU A 52 -24.15 -13.47 51.77
CA GLU A 52 -23.43 -13.56 50.49
C GLU A 52 -24.04 -12.66 49.42
N TYR A 53 -25.37 -12.57 49.35
CA TYR A 53 -26.05 -11.68 48.41
C TYR A 53 -25.77 -10.22 48.72
N PHE A 54 -25.79 -9.82 49.99
CA PHE A 54 -25.41 -8.47 50.40
C PHE A 54 -23.97 -8.13 50.04
N GLU A 55 -23.03 -9.07 50.23
CA GLU A 55 -21.63 -8.88 49.84
C GLU A 55 -21.47 -8.73 48.32
N LYS A 56 -22.15 -9.59 47.53
CA LYS A 56 -22.17 -9.50 46.06
C LYS A 56 -22.74 -8.15 45.60
N LEU A 57 -23.85 -7.69 46.17
CA LEU A 57 -24.46 -6.39 45.88
C LEU A 57 -23.55 -5.21 46.21
N HIS A 58 -22.88 -5.26 47.37
CA HIS A 58 -21.92 -4.24 47.78
C HIS A 58 -20.72 -4.18 46.82
N ASN A 59 -20.21 -5.34 46.41
CA ASN A 59 -19.11 -5.43 45.44
C ASN A 59 -19.50 -4.87 44.06
N LEU A 60 -20.69 -5.23 43.56
CA LEU A 60 -21.24 -4.69 42.31
C LEU A 60 -21.42 -3.18 42.38
N THR A 61 -21.98 -2.67 43.48
CA THR A 61 -22.17 -1.22 43.69
C THR A 61 -20.83 -0.48 43.69
N ASN A 62 -19.80 -1.03 44.33
CA ASN A 62 -18.46 -0.47 44.31
C ASN A 62 -17.83 -0.49 42.91
N GLN A 63 -18.00 -1.57 42.15
CA GLN A 63 -17.52 -1.65 40.77
C GLN A 63 -18.21 -0.62 39.88
N LEU A 64 -19.53 -0.46 40.01
CA LEU A 64 -20.30 0.56 39.29
C LEU A 64 -19.83 1.99 39.63
N ARG A 65 -19.60 2.28 40.92
CA ARG A 65 -19.03 3.57 41.34
C ARG A 65 -17.66 3.80 40.70
N GLN A 66 -16.75 2.82 40.77
CA GLN A 66 -15.41 2.92 40.18
C GLN A 66 -15.46 3.11 38.66
N LEU A 67 -16.40 2.46 37.97
CA LEU A 67 -16.62 2.64 36.54
C LEU A 67 -17.11 4.06 36.23
N ASN A 68 -18.08 4.57 37.00
CA ASN A 68 -18.60 5.92 36.84
C ASN A 68 -17.54 7.00 37.12
N GLU A 69 -16.65 6.75 38.09
CA GLU A 69 -15.49 7.60 38.39
C GLU A 69 -14.32 7.41 37.42
N GLY A 70 -14.38 6.40 36.53
CA GLY A 70 -13.33 6.11 35.55
C GLY A 70 -12.06 5.47 36.14
N VAL A 71 -12.10 5.02 37.40
CA VAL A 71 -10.96 4.45 38.14
C VAL A 71 -10.98 2.92 38.23
N HIS A 72 -11.96 2.28 37.60
CA HIS A 72 -12.06 0.82 37.59
C HIS A 72 -10.80 0.19 36.96
N PRO A 73 -10.14 -0.78 37.63
CA PRO A 73 -8.83 -1.28 37.23
C PRO A 73 -8.81 -1.85 35.80
N GLU A 74 -9.83 -2.61 35.42
CA GLU A 74 -9.92 -3.17 34.06
C GLU A 74 -10.15 -2.11 32.99
N LEU A 75 -10.87 -1.04 33.32
CA LEU A 75 -11.06 0.10 32.41
C LEU A 75 -9.72 0.82 32.21
N CYS A 76 -8.98 1.11 33.29
CA CYS A 76 -7.67 1.74 33.20
C CYS A 76 -6.68 0.87 32.41
N LYS A 77 -6.67 -0.45 32.62
CA LYS A 77 -5.85 -1.39 31.84
C LYS A 77 -6.22 -1.37 30.36
N ALA A 78 -7.51 -1.33 30.03
CA ALA A 78 -7.97 -1.25 28.65
C ALA A 78 -7.57 0.09 27.99
N SER A 79 -7.75 1.21 28.70
CA SER A 79 -7.33 2.53 28.25
C SER A 79 -5.83 2.57 27.96
N LYS A 80 -5.01 2.06 28.88
CA LYS A 80 -3.56 2.01 28.72
C LYS A 80 -3.12 1.18 27.50
N ARG A 81 -3.78 0.04 27.27
CA ARG A 81 -3.54 -0.78 26.07
C ARG A 81 -3.89 -0.02 24.79
N ALA A 82 -5.00 0.70 24.78
CA ALA A 82 -5.40 1.51 23.62
C ALA A 82 -4.42 2.67 23.35
N GLU A 83 -3.97 3.36 24.41
CA GLU A 83 -2.95 4.41 24.30
C GLU A 83 -1.64 3.89 23.72
N ASN A 84 -1.14 2.76 24.24
CA ASN A 84 0.08 2.13 23.74
C ASN A 84 -0.07 1.73 22.28
N TRP A 85 -1.18 1.08 21.92
CA TRP A 85 -1.46 0.71 20.53
C TRP A 85 -1.49 1.93 19.61
N LEU A 86 -2.13 3.03 20.04
CA LEU A 86 -2.18 4.26 19.26
C LEU A 86 -0.79 4.87 19.07
N SER A 87 0.04 4.88 20.12
CA SER A 87 1.43 5.32 20.06
C SER A 87 2.22 4.50 19.03
N ASP A 88 2.09 3.17 19.07
CA ASP A 88 2.76 2.28 18.14
C ASP A 88 2.28 2.49 16.70
N GLN A 89 0.97 2.71 16.49
CA GLN A 89 0.45 3.02 15.15
C GLN A 89 1.00 4.34 14.63
N ARG A 90 1.10 5.38 15.46
CA ARG A 90 1.67 6.67 15.07
C ARG A 90 3.13 6.53 14.65
N LEU A 91 3.93 5.82 15.45
CA LEU A 91 5.32 5.54 15.12
C LEU A 91 5.45 4.77 13.80
N ARG A 92 4.62 3.74 13.61
CA ARG A 92 4.61 2.94 12.37
C ARG A 92 4.26 3.79 11.15
N ILE A 93 3.26 4.66 11.26
CA ILE A 93 2.87 5.58 10.18
C ILE A 93 4.01 6.53 9.85
N GLN A 94 4.68 7.09 10.87
CA GLN A 94 5.81 7.99 10.67
C GLN A 94 6.96 7.30 9.93
N ILE A 95 7.38 6.11 10.39
CA ILE A 95 8.45 5.33 9.74
C ILE A 95 8.10 5.04 8.28
N LEU A 96 6.86 4.63 8.00
CA LEU A 96 6.41 4.34 6.63
C LEU A 96 6.41 5.59 5.76
N HIS A 97 6.01 6.74 6.31
CA HIS A 97 6.00 8.01 5.59
C HIS A 97 7.41 8.47 5.24
N GLU A 98 8.35 8.44 6.20
CA GLU A 98 9.77 8.76 5.98
C GLU A 98 10.39 7.83 4.93
N HIS A 99 10.22 6.52 5.07
CA HIS A 99 10.69 5.56 4.09
C HIS A 99 10.11 5.80 2.70
N LYS A 100 8.83 6.21 2.60
CA LYS A 100 8.20 6.47 1.31
C LYS A 100 8.78 7.71 0.62
N ILE A 101 9.10 8.74 1.39
CA ILE A 101 9.79 9.94 0.90
C ILE A 101 11.15 9.53 0.33
N ASP A 102 11.95 8.78 1.10
CA ASP A 102 13.27 8.34 0.69
C ASP A 102 13.23 7.48 -0.58
N GLU A 103 12.24 6.57 -0.67
CA GLU A 103 12.04 5.73 -1.84
C GLU A 103 11.77 6.58 -3.10
N VAL A 104 10.90 7.60 -2.99
CA VAL A 104 10.58 8.50 -4.10
C VAL A 104 11.80 9.30 -4.52
N HIS A 105 12.59 9.84 -3.57
CA HIS A 105 13.83 10.54 -3.89
C HIS A 105 14.83 9.63 -4.61
N CYS A 106 15.03 8.40 -4.12
CA CYS A 106 15.93 7.43 -4.75
C CYS A 106 15.46 7.01 -6.16
N GLN A 107 14.15 6.93 -6.38
CA GLN A 107 13.59 6.67 -7.71
C GLN A 107 13.84 7.85 -8.65
N TYR A 108 13.58 9.07 -8.20
CA TYR A 108 13.79 10.29 -8.97
C TYR A 108 15.26 10.46 -9.39
N GLU A 109 16.21 10.27 -8.47
CA GLU A 109 17.64 10.35 -8.79
C GLU A 109 18.10 9.28 -9.79
N ARG A 110 17.55 8.07 -9.69
CA ARG A 110 17.82 7.01 -10.67
C ARG A 110 17.29 7.39 -12.05
N GLU A 111 16.07 7.92 -12.10
CA GLU A 111 15.44 8.33 -13.35
C GLU A 111 16.23 9.45 -14.05
N ILE A 112 16.73 10.43 -13.28
CA ILE A 112 17.62 11.48 -13.82
C ILE A 112 18.84 10.85 -14.49
N LYS A 113 19.54 9.95 -13.78
CA LYS A 113 20.77 9.31 -14.29
C LYS A 113 20.51 8.50 -15.56
N VAL A 114 19.39 7.78 -15.61
CA VAL A 114 18.97 7.02 -16.80
C VAL A 114 18.68 7.98 -17.96
N CYS A 115 17.91 9.04 -17.71
CA CYS A 115 17.58 10.04 -18.73
C CYS A 115 18.83 10.74 -19.29
N GLU A 116 19.78 11.10 -18.43
CA GLU A 116 21.07 11.69 -18.84
C GLU A 116 21.88 10.72 -19.70
N GLN A 117 21.93 9.44 -19.32
CA GLN A 117 22.63 8.40 -20.06
C GLN A 117 21.99 8.15 -21.44
N ASP A 118 20.66 8.09 -21.50
CA ASP A 118 19.91 7.91 -22.75
C ASP A 118 20.10 9.11 -23.67
N CYS A 119 20.02 10.33 -23.14
CA CYS A 119 20.29 11.55 -23.89
C CYS A 119 21.71 11.56 -24.45
N ALA A 120 22.71 11.21 -23.63
CA ALA A 120 24.10 11.14 -24.07
C ALA A 120 24.32 10.09 -25.16
N THR A 121 23.68 8.94 -25.03
CA THR A 121 23.74 7.83 -25.99
C THR A 121 23.12 8.24 -27.33
N GLU A 122 21.93 8.82 -27.31
CA GLU A 122 21.24 9.26 -28.53
C GLU A 122 21.98 10.41 -29.21
N LYS A 123 22.51 11.37 -28.43
CA LYS A 123 23.38 12.43 -28.94
C LYS A 123 24.63 11.88 -29.60
N ARG A 124 25.20 10.78 -29.10
CA ARG A 124 26.34 10.10 -29.73
C ARG A 124 25.91 9.43 -31.03
N ARG A 125 24.82 8.65 -31.00
CA ARG A 125 24.26 7.95 -32.17
C ARG A 125 23.97 8.90 -33.33
N ILE A 126 23.35 10.04 -33.06
CA ILE A 126 23.05 11.06 -34.09
C ILE A 126 24.34 11.64 -34.66
N ARG A 127 25.34 11.95 -33.83
CA ARG A 127 26.63 12.46 -34.30
C ARG A 127 27.34 11.46 -35.22
N GLU A 128 27.38 10.19 -34.83
CA GLU A 128 27.98 9.11 -35.62
C GLU A 128 27.25 8.94 -36.96
N TYR A 129 25.92 8.97 -36.95
CA TYR A 129 25.11 8.92 -38.16
C TYR A 129 25.41 10.08 -39.12
N LEU A 130 25.47 11.32 -38.60
CA LEU A 130 25.76 12.49 -39.43
C LEU A 130 27.18 12.45 -40.00
N MET A 131 28.18 12.00 -39.22
CA MET A 131 29.54 11.82 -39.73
C MET A 131 29.58 10.81 -40.88
N SER A 132 28.93 9.65 -40.72
CA SER A 132 28.83 8.64 -41.78
C SER A 132 28.18 9.21 -43.05
N LEU A 133 27.08 9.97 -42.89
CA LEU A 133 26.40 10.58 -44.03
C LEU A 133 27.30 11.58 -44.77
N CYS A 134 28.04 12.42 -44.05
CA CYS A 134 28.99 13.35 -44.65
C CYS A 134 30.12 12.63 -45.41
N GLU A 135 30.63 11.53 -44.86
CA GLU A 135 31.66 10.71 -45.52
C GLU A 135 31.14 10.06 -46.80
N ASP A 136 29.92 9.52 -46.79
CA ASP A 136 29.32 8.90 -47.96
C ASP A 136 29.00 9.93 -49.06
N LEU A 137 28.51 11.11 -48.68
CA LEU A 137 28.32 12.22 -49.62
C LEU A 137 29.64 12.69 -50.23
N LYS A 138 30.70 12.78 -49.42
CA LYS A 138 32.04 13.14 -49.91
C LYS A 138 32.55 12.11 -50.92
N LYS A 139 32.46 10.81 -50.61
CA LYS A 139 32.84 9.72 -51.54
C LYS A 139 32.06 9.80 -52.85
N ARG A 140 30.75 10.08 -52.77
CA ARG A 140 29.90 10.22 -53.96
C ARG A 140 30.31 11.41 -54.82
N LEU A 141 30.58 12.56 -54.22
CA LEU A 141 31.07 13.73 -54.95
C LEU A 141 32.43 13.49 -55.61
N GLU A 142 33.34 12.82 -54.91
CA GLU A 142 34.65 12.45 -55.47
C GLU A 142 34.51 11.47 -56.64
N HIS A 143 33.57 10.52 -56.55
CA HIS A 143 33.24 9.62 -57.63
C HIS A 143 32.64 10.36 -58.84
N ASP A 144 31.64 11.21 -58.61
CA ASP A 144 30.95 11.95 -59.67
C ASP A 144 31.91 12.92 -60.38
N LYS A 145 32.82 13.57 -59.63
CA LYS A 145 33.92 14.37 -60.19
C LYS A 145 34.80 13.55 -61.14
N LYS A 146 35.30 12.39 -60.69
CA LYS A 146 36.13 11.51 -61.51
C LYS A 146 35.38 11.03 -62.76
N SER A 147 34.10 10.70 -62.63
CA SER A 147 33.25 10.29 -63.74
C SER A 147 33.14 11.39 -64.82
N ILE A 148 32.94 12.65 -64.40
CA ILE A 148 32.90 13.81 -65.31
C ILE A 148 34.26 14.01 -65.99
N GLU A 149 35.36 13.96 -65.25
CA GLU A 149 36.73 14.10 -65.79
C GLU A 149 37.06 13.02 -66.84
N LEU A 150 36.51 11.81 -66.69
CA LEU A 150 36.73 10.68 -67.59
C LEU A 150 35.76 10.65 -68.80
N THR A 151 34.73 11.50 -68.82
CA THR A 151 33.79 11.57 -69.94
C THR A 151 34.37 12.47 -71.04
N PRO A 152 34.38 12.07 -72.33
CA PRO A 152 35.03 12.83 -73.42
C PRO A 152 34.54 14.28 -73.60
N THR A 153 33.37 14.62 -73.06
CA THR A 153 32.77 15.96 -73.10
C THR A 153 33.29 16.90 -71.98
N GLY A 154 34.01 16.38 -70.98
CA GLY A 154 34.41 17.10 -69.76
C GLY A 154 35.59 18.08 -69.90
N GLY A 155 36.17 18.21 -71.10
CA GLY A 155 37.34 19.05 -71.36
C GLY A 155 37.12 20.30 -72.23
N THR A 156 35.88 20.68 -72.57
CA THR A 156 35.63 21.71 -73.61
C THR A 156 34.98 23.01 -73.14
N LEU A 157 34.69 23.18 -71.85
CA LEU A 157 34.06 24.40 -71.32
C LEU A 157 35.03 25.45 -70.75
N SER A 158 36.34 25.16 -70.68
CA SER A 158 37.31 26.14 -70.18
C SER A 158 37.84 27.11 -71.24
N ASP A 159 37.76 26.76 -72.53
CA ASP A 159 38.47 27.50 -73.60
C ASP A 159 37.55 28.02 -74.73
N ARG A 160 36.24 28.17 -74.49
CA ARG A 160 35.40 28.91 -75.44
C ARG A 160 35.36 30.40 -75.08
N PRO A 161 35.90 31.31 -75.93
CA PRO A 161 35.76 32.73 -75.69
C PRO A 161 34.26 33.06 -75.65
N SER A 162 33.87 33.90 -74.68
CA SER A 162 32.49 34.25 -74.34
C SER A 162 31.69 34.99 -75.43
N SER A 163 32.16 34.99 -76.69
CA SER A 163 31.52 35.63 -77.84
C SER A 163 30.42 34.77 -78.49
N ASP A 164 30.47 33.44 -78.36
CA ASP A 164 29.57 32.57 -79.14
C ASP A 164 28.21 32.28 -78.46
N LEU A 165 28.06 32.68 -77.19
CA LEU A 165 26.79 32.52 -76.44
C LEU A 165 25.73 33.58 -76.80
N LEU A 166 26.10 34.65 -77.50
CA LEU A 166 25.16 35.68 -77.95
C LEU A 166 24.41 35.30 -79.24
N PHE A 167 24.91 34.35 -80.03
CA PHE A 167 24.26 33.96 -81.29
C PHE A 167 23.07 33.01 -81.06
N PHE A 168 23.09 32.21 -80.00
CA PHE A 168 22.04 31.22 -79.72
C PHE A 168 20.79 31.77 -79.01
N LEU A 169 20.81 33.04 -78.57
CA LEU A 169 19.67 33.67 -77.87
C LEU A 169 18.91 34.69 -78.73
N LEU A 170 19.29 34.90 -79.99
CA LEU A 170 18.74 35.94 -80.87
C LEU A 170 18.23 35.45 -82.24
N THR A 171 18.08 34.14 -82.43
CA THR A 171 17.34 33.54 -83.56
C THR A 171 16.36 32.50 -83.05
#